data_AF-A0A060C030-F1
#
_entry.id   AF-A0A060C030-F1
#
_cell.length_a   1.000
_cell.length_b   1.000
_cell.length_c   1.000
_cell.angle_alpha   90.00
_cell.angle_beta   90.00
_cell.angle_gamma   90.00
#
_symmetry.space_group_name_H-M   'P 1'
#
loop_
_entity.id
_entity.type
_entity.pdbx_description
1 polymer ?
#
loop_
_entity_poly.entity_id
_entity_poly.type
_entity_poly.pdbx_seq_one_letter_code
_entity_poly.pdbx_strand_id
1 'polypeptide(L)' 'MWFTAIDGAKIHAQIIVPKNLKEKYPAILQFHGYHCDSGDWVDKIGIVAEGNVVLALDCRGQGGLSQDNIQTMG' A
#
# COMPACT_ATOMS: atom_id res chain seq x y z
N MET A 1 6.51 1.80 -2.00
CA MET A 1 6.79 3.24 -1.83
C MET A 1 6.77 3.58 -0.35
N TRP A 2 7.36 4.72 0.02
CA TRP A 2 7.37 5.21 1.39
C TRP A 2 6.89 6.65 1.44
N PHE A 3 6.14 7.00 2.49
CA PHE A 3 5.77 8.38 2.78
C PHE A 3 5.77 8.62 4.29
N THR A 4 5.90 9.89 4.67
CA THR A 4 5.89 10.31 6.08
C THR A 4 4.48 10.77 6.44
N ALA A 5 3.93 10.21 7.50
CA ALA A 5 2.63 10.63 7.99
C ALA A 5 2.72 11.84 8.94
N ILE A 6 1.56 12.32 9.40
CA ILE A 6 1.46 13.58 10.17
C ILE A 6 2.28 13.57 11.46
N ASP A 7 2.49 12.40 12.05
CA ASP A 7 3.19 12.14 13.30
C ASP A 7 4.63 11.64 13.10
N GLY A 8 5.17 11.82 11.88
CA GLY A 8 6.53 11.41 11.54
C GLY A 8 6.70 9.91 11.27
N ALA A 9 5.63 9.10 11.40
CA ALA A 9 5.71 7.66 11.13
C ALA A 9 6.06 7.40 9.66
N LYS A 10 6.98 6.46 9.42
CA LYS A 10 7.35 6.02 8.08
C LYS A 10 6.37 4.95 7.60
N ILE A 11 5.56 5.27 6.59
CA ILE A 11 4.47 4.42 6.11
C ILE A 11 4.83 3.77 4.78
N HIS A 12 4.57 2.47 4.68
CA HIS A 12 4.79 1.67 3.49
C HIS A 12 3.49 1.41 2.74
N ALA A 13 3.57 1.46 1.41
CA ALA A 13 2.54 0.93 0.53
C ALA A 13 3.19 0.27 -0.69
N GLN A 14 2.70 -0.88 -1.11
CA GLN A 14 3.05 -1.41 -2.44
C GLN A 14 2.44 -0.51 -3.50
N ILE A 15 3.21 -0.19 -4.53
CA ILE A 15 2.73 0.56 -5.70
C ILE A 15 3.07 -0.24 -6.95
N ILE A 16 2.06 -0.50 -7.77
CA ILE A 16 2.21 -1.25 -9.01
C ILE A 16 1.56 -0.45 -10.12
N VAL A 17 2.30 -0.25 -11.18
CA VAL A 17 1.91 0.61 -12.31
C VAL A 17 2.06 -0.16 -13.63
N PRO A 18 1.23 0.14 -14.64
CA PRO A 18 1.44 -0.39 -15.99
C PRO A 18 2.83 0.02 -16.50
N LYS A 19 3.51 -0.87 -17.25
CA LYS A 19 4.87 -0.59 -17.75
C LYS A 19 4.95 0.65 -18.65
N ASN A 20 3.91 0.90 -19.44
CA ASN A 20 3.85 1.98 -20.40
C ASN A 20 2.91 3.08 -19.91
N LEU A 21 3.32 3.83 -18.91
CA LEU A 21 2.58 5.00 -18.41
C LEU A 21 2.63 6.14 -19.44
N LYS A 22 1.70 6.16 -20.40
CA LYS A 22 1.62 7.21 -21.43
C LYS A 22 0.62 8.31 -21.09
N GLU A 23 -0.38 7.99 -20.28
CA GLU A 23 -1.50 8.88 -19.93
C GLU A 23 -1.83 8.78 -18.42
N LYS A 24 -2.91 9.43 -17.99
CA LYS A 24 -3.45 9.24 -16.64
C LYS A 24 -4.22 7.93 -16.58
N TYR A 25 -3.95 7.12 -15.57
CA TYR A 25 -4.63 5.85 -15.34
C TYR A 25 -5.54 5.93 -14.11
N PRO A 26 -6.67 5.21 -14.10
CA PRO A 26 -7.43 5.00 -12.87
C PRO A 26 -6.54 4.34 -11.80
N ALA A 27 -6.80 4.67 -10.54
CA ALA A 27 -6.07 4.13 -9.41
C ALA A 27 -7.02 3.42 -8.44
N ILE A 28 -6.58 2.26 -7.95
CA ILE A 28 -7.26 1.47 -6.93
C ILE A 28 -6.42 1.51 -5.67
N LEU A 29 -7.06 1.90 -4.57
CA LEU A 29 -6.48 1.89 -3.23
C LEU A 29 -6.98 0.64 -2.50
N GLN A 30 -6.07 -0.23 -2.10
CA GLN A 30 -6.34 -1.47 -1.37
C GLN A 30 -5.91 -1.33 0.09
N PHE A 31 -6.77 -1.83 0.97
CA PHE A 31 -6.51 -1.97 2.41
C PHE A 31 -6.68 -3.44 2.77
N HIS A 32 -5.81 -3.94 3.65
CA HIS A 32 -5.80 -5.33 4.05
C HIS A 32 -6.66 -5.59 5.31
N GLY A 33 -6.93 -6.86 5.57
CA GLY A 33 -7.62 -7.32 6.78
C GLY A 33 -6.80 -7.12 8.05
N TYR A 34 -7.45 -7.32 9.19
CA TYR A 34 -6.83 -7.17 10.51
C TYR A 34 -5.68 -8.16 10.73
N HIS A 35 -4.54 -7.66 11.24
CA HIS A 35 -3.28 -8.38 11.46
C HIS A 35 -2.57 -8.89 10.19
N CYS A 36 -2.98 -8.44 8.99
CA CYS A 36 -2.31 -8.78 7.74
C CYS A 36 -1.33 -7.69 7.28
N ASP A 37 -0.87 -7.81 6.03
CA ASP A 37 -0.09 -6.84 5.28
C ASP A 37 -0.68 -6.65 3.87
N SER A 38 -0.02 -5.84 3.03
CA SER A 38 -0.41 -5.55 1.64
C SER A 38 -0.47 -6.77 0.71
N GLY A 39 -0.06 -7.96 1.14
CA GLY A 39 -0.17 -9.22 0.42
C GLY A 39 0.83 -9.36 -0.72
N ASP A 40 0.65 -10.38 -1.56
CA ASP A 40 1.59 -10.67 -2.64
C ASP A 40 1.45 -9.69 -3.81
N TRP A 41 2.58 -9.44 -4.49
CA TRP A 41 2.60 -8.59 -5.69
C TRP A 41 1.80 -9.21 -6.84
N VAL A 42 1.79 -10.54 -6.94
CA VAL A 42 1.17 -11.29 -8.04
C VAL A 42 -0.35 -11.08 -8.08
N ASP A 43 -0.99 -10.97 -6.91
CA ASP A 43 -2.44 -10.77 -6.77
C ASP A 43 -2.97 -9.51 -7.45
N LYS A 44 -2.08 -8.55 -7.70
CA LYS A 44 -2.40 -7.22 -8.23
C LYS A 44 -2.05 -7.07 -9.71
N ILE A 45 -1.33 -8.04 -10.30
CA ILE A 45 -0.86 -7.96 -11.69
C ILE A 45 -2.05 -7.91 -12.66
N GLY A 46 -3.10 -8.68 -12.41
CA GLY A 46 -4.31 -8.68 -13.27
C GLY A 46 -4.96 -7.30 -13.34
N ILE A 47 -5.16 -6.66 -12.19
CA ILE A 47 -5.72 -5.31 -12.08
C ILE A 47 -4.86 -4.29 -12.85
N VAL A 48 -3.54 -4.41 -12.75
CA VAL A 48 -2.61 -3.51 -13.44
C VAL A 48 -2.56 -3.78 -14.94
N ALA A 49 -2.71 -5.03 -15.37
CA ALA A 49 -2.79 -5.41 -16.78
C ALA A 49 -4.04 -4.85 -17.47
N GLU A 50 -5.14 -4.65 -16.73
CA GLU A 50 -6.35 -3.97 -17.18
C GLU A 50 -6.19 -2.45 -17.31
N GLY A 51 -5.01 -1.90 -16.98
CA GLY A 51 -4.73 -0.47 -17.09
C GLY A 51 -5.05 0.32 -15.82
N ASN A 52 -5.03 -0.31 -14.65
CA ASN A 52 -5.14 0.41 -13.38
C ASN A 52 -3.77 0.57 -12.70
N VAL A 53 -3.62 1.60 -11.88
CA VAL A 53 -2.55 1.69 -10.87
C VAL A 53 -3.08 1.12 -9.57
N VAL A 54 -2.28 0.32 -8.88
CA VAL A 54 -2.66 -0.23 -7.56
C VAL A 54 -1.74 0.35 -6.50
N LEU A 55 -2.34 0.87 -5.43
CA LEU A 55 -1.65 1.16 -4.17
C LEU A 55 -2.26 0.31 -3.07
N ALA A 56 -1.46 -0.58 -2.47
CA ALA A 56 -1.87 -1.40 -1.33
C ALA A 56 -1.11 -0.95 -0.08
N LEU A 57 -1.84 -0.37 0.88
CA LEU A 57 -1.27 0.22 2.08
C LEU A 57 -1.01 -0.85 3.14
N ASP A 58 0.16 -0.82 3.78
CA ASP A 58 0.37 -1.53 5.04
C ASP A 58 -0.16 -0.65 6.19
N CYS A 59 -1.16 -1.13 6.92
CA CYS A 59 -1.65 -0.48 8.13
C CYS A 59 -0.56 -0.51 9.22
N ARG A 60 -0.50 0.56 10.01
CA ARG A 60 0.52 0.73 11.06
C ARG A 60 0.44 -0.36 12.11
N GLY A 61 1.59 -0.87 12.54
CA GLY A 61 1.69 -1.79 13.67
C GLY A 61 1.06 -3.17 13.41
N GLN A 62 0.77 -3.50 12.15
CA GLN A 62 0.26 -4.81 11.74
C GLN A 62 1.35 -5.62 11.04
N GLY A 63 0.99 -6.59 10.20
CA GLY A 63 1.93 -7.53 9.57
C GLY A 63 2.86 -6.89 8.54
N GLY A 64 2.58 -5.66 8.11
CA GLY A 64 3.34 -4.97 7.07
C GLY A 64 4.55 -4.18 7.57
N LEU A 65 5.08 -3.34 6.69
CA LEU A 65 6.32 -2.58 6.94
C LEU A 65 6.09 -1.18 7.52
N SER A 66 4.83 -0.80 7.77
CA SER A 66 4.46 0.51 8.28
C SER A 66 4.74 0.66 9.76
N GLN A 67 5.46 1.74 10.10
CA GLN A 67 5.75 2.09 11.48
C GLN A 67 4.49 2.54 12.22
N ASP A 68 4.35 2.06 13.46
CA ASP A 68 3.46 2.65 14.45
C ASP A 68 4.27 3.44 15.47
N ASN A 69 3.87 4.69 15.71
CA ASN A 69 4.49 5.58 16.69
C ASN A 69 3.65 5.70 17.97
N ILE A 70 2.48 5.05 18.02
CA ILE A 70 1.57 5.13 19.15
C ILE A 70 2.01 4.12 20.22
N GLN A 71 2.01 4.58 21.47
CA GLN A 71 2.16 3.73 22.63
C GLN A 71 0.75 3.39 23.17
N THR A 72 0.45 2.10 23.32
CA THR A 72 -0.82 1.70 23.94
C THR A 72 -0.75 1.99 25.45
N MET A 73 -1.81 2.60 25.97
CA MET A 73 -2.05 2.67 27.41
C MET A 73 -2.67 1.33 27.81
N GLY A 74 -1.87 0.44 28.39
CA GLY A 74 -2.35 -0.81 28.98
C GLY A 74 -3.19 -0.59 30.23
#